data_AF-A0A349YJ13-F1
#
_entry.id   AF-A0A349YJ13-F1
#
_cell.length_a   1.000
_cell.length_b   1.000
_cell.length_c   1.000
_cell.angle_alpha   90.00
_cell.angle_beta   90.00
_cell.angle_gamma   90.00
#
_symmetry.space_group_name_H-M   'P 1'
#
loop_
_entity.id
_entity.type
_entity.pdbx_description
1 polymer ?
#
loop_
_entity_poly.entity_id
_entity_poly.type
_entity_poly.pdbx_seq_one_letter_code
_entity_poly.pdbx_strand_id
1 'polypeptide(L)'
;MQVVTEASLSDSYIYGMFNRSNELQAQIVKVLQQGFKLDRSYIENQIFQLQRSKVSPLISTVLENYFNGIINLVYIKNQKMTKAIPFIVHKTSSGIQVSIFVSSFATLDKEGTTLEIPAKTLYTLMESAYIAYYIQTHPMRLQRNSTIVRTLNSVYTEMIMRVLNRDFALTVNKEVHDRIAFLVSKFFLTKVAEIENPQIIRSYAASCAPNLGAIDVDAMNDIYDEASVNNVEELLNLLKEQVPRMESMTTRYFIERYLNTYGQSSILALDYLPYMFMIVINTLDGSFLVNQPSIGDIVKNTPGSSKFYFELAKMM
;
A
#
# COMPACT_ATOMS: atom_id res chain seq x y z
N MET A 1 20.67 23.02 5.85
CA MET A 1 20.65 21.78 5.03
C MET A 1 19.62 20.86 5.69
N GLN A 2 18.40 20.79 5.15
CA GLN A 2 17.33 19.98 5.74
C GLN A 2 17.56 18.52 5.37
N VAL A 3 17.89 17.69 6.35
CA VAL A 3 17.99 16.25 6.18
C VAL A 3 16.57 15.70 6.22
N VAL A 4 15.98 15.54 5.03
CA VAL A 4 14.73 14.79 4.85
C VAL A 4 15.09 13.31 4.94
N THR A 5 15.05 12.73 6.13
CA THR A 5 15.19 11.28 6.30
C THR A 5 13.84 10.61 6.11
N GLU A 6 13.67 9.90 4.99
CA GLU A 6 12.60 8.93 4.76
C GLU A 6 12.88 7.69 5.63
N ALA A 7 12.44 7.70 6.89
CA ALA A 7 12.85 6.67 7.83
C ALA A 7 12.15 5.30 7.64
N SER A 8 11.27 5.13 6.65
CA SER A 8 10.51 3.87 6.45
C SER A 8 10.35 3.43 4.99
N LEU A 9 10.36 4.36 4.01
CA LEU A 9 10.34 3.97 2.59
C LEU A 9 11.71 3.42 2.13
N SER A 10 12.81 3.87 2.74
CA SER A 10 14.16 3.39 2.42
C SER A 10 14.35 1.89 2.65
N ASP A 11 13.55 1.33 3.55
CA ASP A 11 13.66 -0.08 3.97
C ASP A 11 12.88 -1.01 3.02
N SER A 12 12.05 -0.45 2.13
CA SER A 12 11.37 -1.19 1.07
C SER A 12 12.38 -1.70 0.04
N TYR A 13 12.42 -3.01 -0.17
CA TYR A 13 13.17 -3.66 -1.24
C TYR A 13 12.72 -3.18 -2.61
N ILE A 14 11.40 -3.04 -2.82
CA ILE A 14 10.83 -2.57 -4.09
C ILE A 14 11.25 -1.13 -4.38
N TYR A 15 11.23 -0.25 -3.37
CA TYR A 15 11.75 1.11 -3.52
C TYR A 15 13.24 1.09 -3.88
N GLY A 16 14.05 0.32 -3.14
CA GLY A 16 15.49 0.16 -3.40
C GLY A 16 15.78 -0.35 -4.82
N MET A 17 14.95 -1.27 -5.34
CA MET A 17 15.05 -1.77 -6.70
C MET A 17 14.80 -0.68 -7.75
N PHE A 18 13.81 0.19 -7.56
CA PHE A 18 13.54 1.30 -8.48
C PHE A 18 14.50 2.48 -8.32
N ASN A 19 15.13 2.62 -7.16
CA ASN A 19 16.05 3.71 -6.83
C ASN A 19 17.54 3.30 -6.87
N ARG A 20 17.92 2.23 -7.58
CA ARG A 20 19.32 1.76 -7.67
C ARG A 20 20.31 2.85 -8.10
N SER A 21 19.89 3.79 -8.95
CA SER A 21 20.71 4.92 -9.44
C SER A 21 20.67 6.15 -8.53
N ASN A 22 19.91 6.13 -7.42
CA ASN A 22 19.55 7.30 -6.60
C ASN A 22 18.80 8.43 -7.32
N GLU A 23 18.42 8.24 -8.58
CA GLU A 23 17.73 9.27 -9.37
C GLU A 23 16.32 9.56 -8.82
N LEU A 24 15.62 8.54 -8.33
CA LEU A 24 14.27 8.69 -7.78
C LEU A 24 14.32 9.47 -6.46
N GLN A 25 15.26 9.17 -5.57
CA GLN A 25 15.49 9.94 -4.35
C GLN A 25 15.84 11.40 -4.67
N ALA A 26 16.75 11.62 -5.63
CA ALA A 26 17.12 12.97 -6.05
C ALA A 26 15.90 13.73 -6.61
N GLN A 27 15.04 13.04 -7.36
CA GLN A 27 13.80 13.60 -7.88
C GLN A 27 12.82 13.98 -6.76
N ILE A 28 12.63 13.09 -5.78
CA ILE A 28 11.80 13.34 -4.59
C ILE A 28 12.29 14.59 -3.86
N VAL A 29 13.58 14.65 -3.54
CA VAL A 29 14.18 15.80 -2.82
C VAL A 29 13.99 17.08 -3.64
N LYS A 30 14.23 17.03 -4.95
CA LYS A 30 14.01 18.18 -5.84
C LYS A 30 12.55 18.65 -5.80
N VAL A 31 11.58 17.74 -5.86
CA VAL A 31 10.16 18.09 -5.80
C VAL A 31 9.77 18.65 -4.44
N LEU A 32 10.30 18.12 -3.34
CA LEU A 32 10.05 18.68 -2.01
C LEU A 32 10.61 20.10 -1.84
N GLN A 33 11.75 20.40 -2.47
CA GLN A 33 12.40 21.71 -2.37
C GLN A 33 11.86 22.75 -3.34
N GLN A 34 11.55 22.34 -4.57
CA GLN A 34 11.18 23.23 -5.68
C GLN A 34 9.69 23.20 -6.02
N GLY A 35 8.97 22.19 -5.52
CA GLY A 35 7.54 22.04 -5.75
C GLY A 35 6.74 23.13 -5.07
N PHE A 36 5.72 23.60 -5.78
CA PHE A 36 4.75 24.54 -5.26
C PHE A 36 3.75 23.81 -4.37
N LYS A 37 3.62 24.26 -3.11
CA LYS A 37 2.65 23.72 -2.16
C LYS A 37 1.29 24.34 -2.46
N LEU A 38 0.31 23.51 -2.80
CA LEU A 38 -1.04 23.97 -3.07
C LEU A 38 -1.75 24.23 -1.74
N ASP A 39 -2.15 25.48 -1.53
CA ASP A 39 -3.04 25.87 -0.44
C ASP A 39 -4.51 25.58 -0.77
N ARG A 40 -5.40 25.94 0.15
CA ARG A 40 -6.83 25.69 0.07
C ARG A 40 -7.47 26.26 -1.20
N SER A 41 -7.03 27.42 -1.70
CA SER A 41 -7.68 28.11 -2.82
C SER A 41 -7.64 27.27 -4.09
N TYR A 42 -6.62 26.43 -4.25
CA TYR A 42 -6.44 25.56 -5.42
C TYR A 42 -7.43 24.39 -5.48
N ILE A 43 -8.06 24.03 -4.37
CA ILE A 43 -8.89 22.83 -4.25
C ILE A 43 -10.27 23.09 -3.62
N GLU A 44 -10.75 24.34 -3.58
CA GLU A 44 -12.01 24.69 -2.92
C GLU A 44 -13.21 23.91 -3.47
N ASN A 45 -13.26 23.74 -4.79
CA ASN A 45 -14.31 22.98 -5.46
C ASN A 45 -14.32 21.52 -5.00
N GLN A 46 -13.14 20.91 -4.85
CA GLN A 46 -13.01 19.54 -4.35
C GLN A 46 -13.40 19.46 -2.88
N ILE A 47 -12.95 20.40 -2.03
CA ILE A 47 -13.32 20.44 -0.61
C ILE A 47 -14.84 20.49 -0.45
N PHE A 48 -15.52 21.36 -1.19
CA PHE A 48 -16.98 21.48 -1.15
C PHE A 48 -17.68 20.17 -1.56
N GLN A 49 -17.21 19.52 -2.64
CA GLN A 49 -17.75 18.22 -3.05
C GLN A 49 -17.56 17.14 -1.98
N LEU A 50 -16.37 17.10 -1.38
CA LEU A 50 -16.01 16.10 -0.36
C LEU A 50 -16.86 16.23 0.90
N GLN A 51 -17.01 17.46 1.41
CA GLN A 51 -17.83 17.72 2.61
C GLN A 51 -19.30 17.31 2.42
N ARG A 52 -19.82 17.39 1.19
CA ARG A 52 -21.18 16.95 0.85
C ARG A 52 -21.30 15.44 0.69
N SER A 53 -20.28 14.78 0.14
CA SER A 53 -20.37 13.36 -0.26
C SER A 53 -20.22 12.38 0.90
N LYS A 54 -19.64 12.79 2.04
CA LYS A 54 -19.35 11.92 3.20
C LYS A 54 -18.71 10.59 2.78
N VAL A 55 -17.73 10.65 1.87
CA VAL A 55 -17.08 9.48 1.25
C VAL A 55 -16.41 8.58 2.28
N SER A 56 -15.90 9.16 3.37
CA SER A 56 -15.29 8.44 4.48
C SER A 56 -15.63 9.13 5.81
N PRO A 57 -15.69 8.38 6.93
CA PRO A 57 -15.83 8.97 8.26
C PRO A 57 -14.64 9.83 8.69
N LEU A 58 -13.46 9.69 8.08
CA LEU A 58 -12.24 10.40 8.46
C LEU A 58 -12.10 11.79 7.80
N ILE A 59 -13.06 12.17 6.95
CA ILE A 59 -12.94 13.34 6.08
C ILE A 59 -12.59 14.63 6.81
N SER A 60 -13.24 14.91 7.94
CA SER A 60 -12.98 16.11 8.71
C SER A 60 -11.56 16.12 9.27
N THR A 61 -11.11 15.00 9.82
CA THR A 61 -9.76 14.83 10.37
C THR A 61 -8.69 14.97 9.29
N VAL A 62 -8.92 14.37 8.11
CA VAL A 62 -7.99 14.47 6.97
C VAL A 62 -7.86 15.92 6.49
N LEU A 63 -8.98 16.63 6.34
CA LEU A 63 -8.97 18.04 5.93
C LEU A 63 -8.32 18.94 6.98
N GLU A 64 -8.55 18.70 8.27
CA GLU A 64 -7.90 19.42 9.35
C GLU A 64 -6.37 19.24 9.33
N ASN A 65 -5.89 18.00 9.15
CA ASN A 65 -4.45 17.72 9.03
C ASN A 65 -3.81 18.35 7.78
N TYR A 66 -4.59 18.52 6.70
CA TYR A 66 -4.16 19.31 5.55
C TYR A 66 -4.08 20.80 5.87
N PHE A 67 -5.10 21.39 6.49
CA PHE A 67 -5.08 22.82 6.86
C PHE A 67 -4.00 23.15 7.88
N ASN A 68 -3.68 22.22 8.77
CA ASN A 68 -2.59 22.36 9.75
C ASN A 68 -1.19 22.10 9.16
N GLY A 69 -1.08 21.78 7.87
CA GLY A 69 0.19 21.59 7.16
C GLY A 69 0.91 20.27 7.47
N ILE A 70 0.25 19.30 8.10
CA ILE A 70 0.77 17.94 8.29
C ILE A 70 0.75 17.21 6.93
N ILE A 71 -0.35 17.33 6.21
CA ILE A 71 -0.49 16.84 4.82
C ILE A 71 -0.24 18.02 3.89
N ASN A 72 0.65 17.85 2.92
CA ASN A 72 0.99 18.88 1.94
C ASN A 72 0.76 18.37 0.52
N LEU A 73 0.01 19.11 -0.29
CA LEU A 73 -0.13 18.84 -1.72
C LEU A 73 1.01 19.55 -2.46
N VAL A 74 1.85 18.81 -3.17
CA VAL A 74 3.02 19.33 -3.87
C VAL A 74 2.83 19.17 -5.37
N TYR A 75 2.80 20.30 -6.06
CA TYR A 75 2.71 20.39 -7.52
C TYR A 75 4.04 20.88 -8.08
N ILE A 76 4.58 20.19 -9.09
CA ILE A 76 5.74 20.67 -9.84
C ILE A 76 5.40 20.79 -11.32
N LYS A 77 5.71 21.96 -11.89
CA LYS A 77 5.46 22.26 -13.30
C LYS A 77 6.51 21.55 -14.17
N ASN A 78 6.09 20.99 -15.31
CA ASN A 78 6.97 20.38 -16.32
C ASN A 78 7.83 19.20 -15.84
N GLN A 79 7.56 18.64 -14.67
CA GLN A 79 8.19 17.43 -14.17
C GLN A 79 7.10 16.52 -13.62
N LYS A 80 7.03 15.26 -14.06
CA LYS A 80 6.09 14.29 -13.50
C LYS A 80 6.86 13.37 -12.57
N MET A 81 6.39 13.25 -11.33
CA MET A 81 6.81 12.17 -10.44
C MET A 81 6.26 10.85 -10.97
N THR A 82 6.95 9.75 -10.70
CA THR A 82 6.38 8.43 -10.97
C THR A 82 5.06 8.26 -10.21
N LYS A 83 4.06 7.64 -10.85
CA LYS A 83 2.80 7.29 -10.17
C LYS A 83 3.00 6.18 -9.13
N ALA A 84 4.12 5.46 -9.17
CA ALA A 84 4.48 4.44 -8.19
C ALA A 84 4.66 5.00 -6.77
N ILE A 85 4.92 6.29 -6.63
CA ILE A 85 5.07 6.97 -5.34
C ILE A 85 4.12 8.18 -5.32
N PRO A 86 2.83 8.00 -5.00
CA PRO A 86 1.87 9.10 -4.94
C PRO A 86 2.14 10.03 -3.74
N PHE A 87 2.68 9.49 -2.63
CA PHE A 87 2.97 10.24 -1.42
C PHE A 87 4.17 9.67 -0.66
N ILE A 88 4.77 10.49 0.20
CA ILE A 88 5.86 10.09 1.10
C ILE A 88 5.68 10.70 2.48
N VAL A 89 6.06 9.94 3.51
CA VAL A 89 6.18 10.41 4.88
C VAL A 89 7.64 10.80 5.10
N HIS A 90 7.88 11.98 5.66
CA HIS A 90 9.24 12.46 5.89
C HIS A 90 9.34 13.34 7.13
N LYS A 91 10.56 13.48 7.64
CA LYS A 91 10.87 14.35 8.77
C LYS A 91 11.30 15.72 8.29
N THR A 92 10.74 16.75 8.90
CA THR A 92 11.17 18.14 8.76
C THR A 92 11.59 18.69 10.13
N SER A 93 12.08 19.93 10.16
CA SER A 93 12.42 20.61 11.41
C SER A 93 11.22 20.81 12.34
N SER A 94 9.99 20.79 11.81
CA SER A 94 8.75 20.96 12.59
C SER A 94 8.09 19.65 13.00
N GLY A 95 8.66 18.50 12.65
CA GLY A 95 8.11 17.17 12.96
C GLY A 95 7.95 16.28 11.74
N ILE A 96 7.09 15.27 11.84
CA ILE A 96 6.77 14.36 10.73
C ILE A 96 5.68 15.01 9.87
N GLN A 97 5.89 15.03 8.56
CA GLN A 97 4.93 15.51 7.56
C GLN A 97 4.75 14.48 6.46
N VAL A 98 3.68 14.64 5.68
CA VAL A 98 3.43 13.84 4.49
C VAL A 98 3.23 14.75 3.29
N SER A 99 3.88 14.41 2.19
CA SER A 99 3.79 15.14 0.94
C SER A 99 3.19 14.27 -0.15
N ILE A 100 2.18 14.80 -0.84
CA ILE A 100 1.46 14.14 -1.94
C ILE A 100 1.89 14.79 -3.24
N PHE A 101 2.38 14.00 -4.18
CA PHE A 101 2.85 14.49 -5.48
C PHE A 101 1.71 14.53 -6.50
N VAL A 102 0.90 15.60 -6.41
CA VAL A 102 -0.35 15.71 -7.19
C VAL A 102 -0.12 15.91 -8.69
N SER A 103 1.06 16.38 -9.10
CA SER A 103 1.42 16.59 -10.52
C SER A 103 1.36 15.32 -11.38
N SER A 104 1.39 14.13 -10.76
CA SER A 104 1.29 12.85 -11.47
C SER A 104 -0.16 12.45 -11.78
N PHE A 105 -1.13 13.10 -11.14
CA PHE A 105 -2.56 12.76 -11.19
C PHE A 105 -3.44 13.92 -11.65
N ALA A 106 -2.89 15.13 -11.70
CA ALA A 106 -3.63 16.36 -11.92
C ALA A 106 -2.83 17.39 -12.73
N THR A 107 -3.55 18.32 -13.33
CA THR A 107 -3.02 19.53 -13.95
C THR A 107 -3.58 20.76 -13.25
N LEU A 108 -2.94 21.92 -13.41
CA LEU A 108 -3.61 23.17 -13.11
C LEU A 108 -4.48 23.55 -14.32
N ASP A 109 -5.55 24.28 -14.06
CA ASP A 109 -6.35 24.92 -15.11
C ASP A 109 -5.51 25.90 -15.96
N LYS A 110 -6.11 26.45 -17.02
CA LYS A 110 -5.42 27.37 -17.94
C LYS A 110 -4.89 28.62 -17.24
N GLU A 111 -5.52 29.05 -16.16
CA GLU A 111 -5.18 30.24 -15.40
C GLU A 111 -4.12 29.96 -14.32
N GLY A 112 -3.85 28.68 -14.04
CA GLY A 112 -2.90 28.27 -13.00
C GLY A 112 -3.44 28.45 -11.59
N THR A 113 -4.75 28.57 -11.42
CA THR A 113 -5.43 28.94 -10.17
C THR A 113 -6.12 27.77 -9.49
N THR A 114 -6.57 26.78 -10.26
CA THR A 114 -7.32 25.62 -9.73
C THR A 114 -6.65 24.32 -10.12
N LEU A 115 -6.63 23.35 -9.20
CA LEU A 115 -6.19 21.99 -9.50
C LEU A 115 -7.33 21.19 -10.16
N GLU A 116 -7.08 20.74 -11.39
CA GLU A 116 -7.95 19.83 -12.12
C GLU A 116 -7.69 18.37 -11.70
N ILE A 117 -8.41 17.93 -10.69
CA ILE A 117 -8.41 16.55 -10.19
C ILE A 117 -9.82 16.14 -9.74
N PRO A 118 -10.26 14.89 -10.00
CA PRO A 118 -11.50 14.39 -9.42
C PRO A 118 -11.46 14.41 -7.88
N ALA A 119 -12.51 14.92 -7.24
CA ALA A 119 -12.57 15.09 -5.80
C ALA A 119 -12.27 13.78 -5.03
N LYS A 120 -12.84 12.66 -5.48
CA LYS A 120 -12.57 11.34 -4.89
C LYS A 120 -11.09 10.94 -5.00
N THR A 121 -10.45 11.15 -6.15
CA THR A 121 -9.02 10.84 -6.33
C THR A 121 -8.14 11.68 -5.43
N LEU A 122 -8.43 12.97 -5.32
CA LEU A 122 -7.72 13.83 -4.38
C LEU A 122 -7.89 13.33 -2.94
N TYR A 123 -9.12 13.03 -2.54
CA TYR A 123 -9.40 12.56 -1.19
C TYR A 123 -8.74 11.22 -0.87
N THR A 124 -8.80 10.24 -1.76
CA THR A 124 -8.11 8.96 -1.59
C THR A 124 -6.61 9.17 -1.38
N LEU A 125 -5.97 10.08 -2.12
CA LEU A 125 -4.55 10.43 -1.89
C LEU A 125 -4.34 11.05 -0.50
N MET A 126 -5.19 12.00 -0.10
CA MET A 126 -5.11 12.68 1.20
C MET A 126 -5.34 11.75 2.38
N GLU A 127 -6.33 10.88 2.30
CA GLU A 127 -6.64 9.90 3.35
C GLU A 127 -5.55 8.83 3.46
N SER A 128 -5.03 8.34 2.32
CA SER A 128 -3.92 7.38 2.33
C SER A 128 -2.65 7.99 2.93
N ALA A 129 -2.36 9.24 2.60
CA ALA A 129 -1.27 10.01 3.20
C ALA A 129 -1.46 10.23 4.71
N TYR A 130 -2.68 10.54 5.14
CA TYR A 130 -3.02 10.67 6.55
C TYR A 130 -2.82 9.35 7.31
N ILE A 131 -3.23 8.22 6.73
CA ILE A 131 -3.02 6.91 7.34
C ILE A 131 -1.53 6.57 7.41
N ALA A 132 -0.74 6.89 6.40
CA ALA A 132 0.71 6.74 6.45
C ALA A 132 1.35 7.55 7.58
N TYR A 133 0.93 8.81 7.76
CA TYR A 133 1.32 9.64 8.91
C TYR A 133 0.95 8.98 10.24
N TYR A 134 -0.29 8.51 10.35
CA TYR A 134 -0.81 7.91 11.58
C TYR A 134 -0.03 6.64 11.95
N ILE A 135 0.24 5.75 11.00
CA ILE A 135 1.03 4.53 11.23
C ILE A 135 2.43 4.87 11.73
N GLN A 136 3.09 5.86 11.11
CA GLN A 136 4.45 6.27 11.49
C GLN A 136 4.50 6.88 12.90
N THR A 137 3.44 7.59 13.30
CA THR A 137 3.37 8.29 14.60
C THR A 137 2.79 7.42 15.72
N HIS A 138 2.03 6.37 15.37
CA HIS A 138 1.32 5.49 16.31
C HIS A 138 1.45 3.99 15.93
N PRO A 139 2.65 3.43 15.74
CA PRO A 139 2.85 2.11 15.13
C PRO A 139 2.13 0.97 15.88
N MET A 140 2.08 1.03 17.21
CA MET A 140 1.46 0.00 18.06
C MET A 140 -0.07 -0.05 17.98
N ARG A 141 -0.74 0.99 17.47
CA ARG A 141 -2.21 1.04 17.40
C ARG A 141 -2.76 0.11 16.33
N LEU A 142 -2.07 0.00 15.20
CA LEU A 142 -2.46 -0.86 14.10
C LEU A 142 -2.36 -2.35 14.47
N GLN A 143 -1.25 -2.75 15.08
CA GLN A 143 -0.99 -4.14 15.46
C GLN A 143 -2.07 -4.71 16.41
N ARG A 144 -2.77 -3.84 17.14
CA ARG A 144 -3.85 -4.23 18.07
C ARG A 144 -5.21 -4.38 17.39
N ASN A 145 -5.40 -3.89 16.16
CA ASN A 145 -6.67 -4.04 15.44
C ASN A 145 -6.66 -5.30 14.57
N SER A 146 -7.14 -6.40 15.14
CA SER A 146 -7.22 -7.70 14.47
C SER A 146 -8.05 -7.67 13.18
N THR A 147 -9.11 -6.87 13.11
CA THR A 147 -9.96 -6.79 11.92
C THR A 147 -9.19 -6.17 10.77
N ILE A 148 -8.54 -5.03 10.99
CA ILE A 148 -7.76 -4.34 9.96
C ILE A 148 -6.61 -5.23 9.48
N VAL A 149 -5.83 -5.79 10.41
CA VAL A 149 -4.67 -6.64 10.07
C VAL A 149 -5.11 -7.85 9.24
N ARG A 150 -6.17 -8.55 9.65
CA ARG A 150 -6.69 -9.71 8.90
C ARG A 150 -7.22 -9.33 7.52
N THR A 151 -7.97 -8.22 7.41
CA THR A 151 -8.47 -7.74 6.12
C THR A 151 -7.33 -7.40 5.17
N LEU A 152 -6.31 -6.65 5.62
CA LEU A 152 -5.15 -6.32 4.79
C LEU A 152 -4.37 -7.56 4.37
N ASN A 153 -4.16 -8.50 5.30
CA ASN A 153 -3.48 -9.76 5.05
C ASN A 153 -4.19 -10.59 3.97
N SER A 154 -5.51 -10.73 4.08
CA SER A 154 -6.30 -11.45 3.08
C SER A 154 -6.29 -10.76 1.72
N VAL A 155 -6.44 -9.43 1.67
CA VAL A 155 -6.34 -8.67 0.41
C VAL A 155 -4.95 -8.85 -0.23
N TYR A 156 -3.88 -8.68 0.55
CA TYR A 156 -2.50 -8.85 0.10
C TYR A 156 -2.27 -10.24 -0.51
N THR A 157 -2.69 -11.27 0.23
CA THR A 157 -2.52 -12.67 -0.17
C THR A 157 -3.27 -12.95 -1.47
N GLU A 158 -4.54 -12.57 -1.57
CA GLU A 158 -5.34 -12.76 -2.78
C GLU A 158 -4.79 -11.99 -3.99
N MET A 159 -4.22 -10.79 -3.77
CA MET A 159 -3.57 -10.05 -4.84
C MET A 159 -2.37 -10.79 -5.42
N ILE A 160 -1.50 -11.31 -4.57
CA ILE A 160 -0.33 -12.08 -5.03
C ILE A 160 -0.77 -13.41 -5.64
N MET A 161 -1.67 -14.13 -4.98
CA MET A 161 -2.19 -15.41 -5.48
C MET A 161 -2.86 -15.25 -6.84
N ARG A 162 -3.59 -14.16 -7.11
CA ARG A 162 -4.18 -13.90 -8.44
C ARG A 162 -3.12 -13.78 -9.53
N VAL A 163 -2.01 -13.09 -9.25
CA VAL A 163 -0.90 -12.95 -10.21
C VAL A 163 -0.27 -14.31 -10.48
N LEU A 164 0.02 -15.09 -9.43
CA LEU A 164 0.62 -16.42 -9.55
C LEU A 164 -0.32 -17.42 -10.24
N ASN A 165 -1.60 -17.40 -9.89
CA ASN A 165 -2.60 -18.31 -10.45
C ASN A 165 -2.81 -18.11 -11.95
N ARG A 166 -2.71 -16.86 -12.45
CA ARG A 166 -2.86 -16.58 -13.87
C ARG A 166 -1.85 -17.34 -14.73
N ASP A 167 -0.60 -17.43 -14.27
CA ASP A 167 0.50 -17.93 -15.08
C ASP A 167 0.91 -19.37 -14.71
N PHE A 168 0.59 -19.83 -13.47
CA PHE A 168 0.99 -21.14 -12.97
C PHE A 168 -0.16 -22.08 -12.59
N ALA A 169 -1.42 -21.61 -12.66
CA ALA A 169 -2.62 -22.40 -12.40
C ALA A 169 -2.58 -23.15 -11.04
N LEU A 170 -2.21 -22.47 -9.95
CA LEU A 170 -2.05 -23.12 -8.65
C LEU A 170 -3.37 -23.69 -8.12
N THR A 171 -4.50 -23.03 -8.41
CA THR A 171 -5.86 -23.46 -8.04
C THR A 171 -6.26 -24.87 -8.51
N VAL A 172 -5.56 -25.45 -9.49
CA VAL A 172 -5.78 -26.84 -9.92
C VAL A 172 -5.52 -27.83 -8.78
N ASN A 173 -4.59 -27.52 -7.89
CA ASN A 173 -4.34 -28.28 -6.67
C ASN A 173 -4.53 -27.35 -5.46
N LYS A 174 -5.64 -27.54 -4.74
CA LYS A 174 -6.01 -26.70 -3.59
C LYS A 174 -4.99 -26.72 -2.46
N GLU A 175 -4.33 -27.85 -2.23
CA GLU A 175 -3.31 -27.97 -1.19
C GLU A 175 -2.06 -27.16 -1.56
N VAL A 176 -1.61 -27.26 -2.82
CA VAL A 176 -0.49 -26.44 -3.33
C VAL A 176 -0.85 -24.96 -3.30
N HIS A 177 -2.06 -24.60 -3.74
CA HIS A 177 -2.55 -23.23 -3.67
C HIS A 177 -2.46 -22.68 -2.23
N ASP A 178 -2.96 -23.44 -1.26
CA ASP A 178 -3.05 -22.98 0.12
C ASP A 178 -1.69 -22.96 0.84
N ARG A 179 -0.75 -23.86 0.49
CA ARG A 179 0.65 -23.77 0.95
C ARG A 179 1.29 -22.46 0.53
N ILE A 180 1.10 -22.07 -0.74
CA ILE A 180 1.63 -20.79 -1.25
C ILE A 180 0.92 -19.60 -0.61
N ALA A 181 -0.41 -19.66 -0.48
CA ALA A 181 -1.18 -18.61 0.21
C ALA A 181 -0.72 -18.42 1.66
N PHE A 182 -0.42 -19.51 2.37
CA PHE A 182 0.12 -19.47 3.73
C PHE A 182 1.46 -18.73 3.79
N LEU A 183 2.42 -19.08 2.93
CA LEU A 183 3.76 -18.44 2.90
C LEU A 183 3.68 -16.95 2.55
N VAL A 184 2.84 -16.59 1.58
CA VAL A 184 2.59 -15.19 1.20
C VAL A 184 1.96 -14.42 2.37
N SER A 185 0.97 -15.02 3.03
CA SER A 185 0.30 -14.41 4.17
C SER A 185 1.25 -14.22 5.36
N LYS A 186 2.08 -15.22 5.65
CA LYS A 186 3.09 -15.13 6.71
C LYS A 186 4.13 -14.05 6.42
N PHE A 187 4.55 -13.88 5.16
CA PHE A 187 5.40 -12.76 4.76
C PHE A 187 4.75 -11.40 5.01
N PHE A 188 3.49 -11.22 4.62
CA PHE A 188 2.77 -9.99 4.93
C PHE A 188 2.78 -9.70 6.42
N LEU A 189 2.41 -10.68 7.25
CA LEU A 189 2.29 -10.49 8.69
C LEU A 189 3.63 -10.17 9.36
N THR A 190 4.71 -10.82 8.95
CA THR A 190 6.04 -10.70 9.58
C THR A 190 6.86 -9.53 9.05
N LYS A 191 6.81 -9.25 7.74
CA LYS A 191 7.70 -8.28 7.08
C LYS A 191 7.02 -7.01 6.59
N VAL A 192 5.73 -7.07 6.28
CA VAL A 192 5.00 -5.88 5.80
C VAL A 192 4.24 -5.21 6.95
N ALA A 193 3.49 -6.00 7.73
CA ALA A 193 2.71 -5.53 8.87
C ALA A 193 3.50 -5.56 10.19
N GLU A 194 4.67 -6.18 10.20
CA GLU A 194 5.59 -6.26 11.35
C GLU A 194 4.90 -6.73 12.64
N ILE A 195 4.04 -7.75 12.54
CA ILE A 195 3.41 -8.38 13.70
C ILE A 195 4.44 -9.25 14.40
N GLU A 196 4.61 -9.04 15.70
CA GLU A 196 5.63 -9.75 16.49
C GLU A 196 5.12 -11.05 17.11
N ASN A 197 3.81 -11.18 17.36
CA ASN A 197 3.26 -12.32 18.09
C ASN A 197 3.15 -13.58 17.19
N PRO A 198 3.94 -14.64 17.43
CA PRO A 198 3.99 -15.81 16.54
C PRO A 198 2.67 -16.58 16.45
N GLN A 199 1.91 -16.66 17.54
CA GLN A 199 0.62 -17.35 17.57
C GLN A 199 -0.42 -16.61 16.72
N ILE A 200 -0.43 -15.28 16.77
CA ILE A 200 -1.27 -14.44 15.90
C ILE A 200 -0.85 -14.61 14.44
N ILE A 201 0.45 -14.55 14.15
CA ILE A 201 0.99 -14.74 12.80
C ILE A 201 0.53 -16.08 12.22
N ARG A 202 0.78 -17.18 12.94
CA ARG A 202 0.37 -18.53 12.52
C ARG A 202 -1.13 -18.63 12.31
N SER A 203 -1.93 -18.09 13.24
CA SER A 203 -3.40 -18.14 13.16
C SER A 203 -3.94 -17.37 11.96
N TYR A 204 -3.41 -16.17 11.70
CA TYR A 204 -3.88 -15.32 10.61
C TYR A 204 -3.42 -15.86 9.25
N ALA A 205 -2.19 -16.39 9.15
CA ALA A 205 -1.70 -17.06 7.95
C ALA A 205 -2.52 -18.31 7.61
N ALA A 206 -2.81 -19.15 8.60
CA ALA A 206 -3.66 -20.33 8.43
C ALA A 206 -5.08 -19.97 7.92
N SER A 207 -5.61 -18.80 8.30
CA SER A 207 -6.93 -18.36 7.83
C SER A 207 -6.99 -18.03 6.33
N CYS A 208 -5.84 -17.84 5.67
CA CYS A 208 -5.71 -17.70 4.22
C CYS A 208 -5.48 -19.05 3.50
N ALA A 209 -5.40 -20.16 4.24
CA ALA A 209 -5.06 -21.49 3.73
C ALA A 209 -6.04 -22.56 4.27
N PRO A 210 -7.36 -22.43 3.98
CA PRO A 210 -8.42 -23.19 4.67
C PRO A 210 -8.40 -24.71 4.41
N ASN A 211 -7.69 -25.18 3.38
CA ASN A 211 -7.59 -26.59 3.04
C ASN A 211 -6.38 -27.28 3.69
N LEU A 212 -5.52 -26.57 4.42
CA LEU A 212 -4.39 -27.18 5.13
C LEU A 212 -4.80 -27.72 6.50
N GLY A 213 -4.37 -28.93 6.81
CA GLY A 213 -4.46 -29.50 8.15
C GLY A 213 -3.45 -28.85 9.10
N ALA A 214 -3.62 -29.06 10.41
CA ALA A 214 -2.73 -28.50 11.42
C ALA A 214 -1.25 -28.89 11.21
N ILE A 215 -1.00 -30.16 10.82
CA ILE A 215 0.34 -30.67 10.54
C ILE A 215 0.96 -29.96 9.33
N ASP A 216 0.21 -29.76 8.25
CA ASP A 216 0.69 -29.02 7.08
C ASP A 216 0.97 -27.56 7.40
N VAL A 217 0.12 -26.94 8.24
CA VAL A 217 0.34 -25.56 8.71
C VAL A 217 1.65 -25.46 9.50
N ASP A 218 1.93 -26.41 10.39
CA ASP A 218 3.18 -26.43 11.15
C ASP A 218 4.39 -26.65 10.24
N ALA A 219 4.30 -27.60 9.29
CA ALA A 219 5.35 -27.81 8.31
C ALA A 219 5.63 -26.56 7.46
N MET A 220 4.60 -25.87 6.97
CA MET A 220 4.77 -24.62 6.21
C MET A 220 5.30 -23.48 7.09
N ASN A 221 4.93 -23.47 8.37
CA ASN A 221 5.45 -22.52 9.32
C ASN A 221 6.97 -22.67 9.47
N ASP A 222 7.43 -23.91 9.67
CA ASP A 222 8.83 -24.25 9.85
C ASP A 222 9.64 -23.96 8.57
N ILE A 223 9.14 -24.34 7.39
CA ILE A 223 9.77 -24.01 6.09
C ILE A 223 10.02 -22.50 5.96
N TYR A 224 9.03 -21.68 6.32
CA TYR A 224 9.18 -20.23 6.25
C TYR A 224 10.22 -19.70 7.23
N ASP A 225 10.21 -20.21 8.47
CA ASP A 225 11.14 -19.77 9.52
C ASP A 225 12.58 -20.17 9.21
N GLU A 226 12.79 -21.38 8.66
CA GLU A 226 14.08 -21.85 8.18
C GLU A 226 14.60 -21.03 7.00
N ALA A 227 13.72 -20.68 6.05
CA ALA A 227 14.08 -19.86 4.89
C ALA A 227 14.52 -18.44 5.25
N SER A 228 14.15 -17.94 6.45
CA SER A 228 14.56 -16.61 6.95
C SER A 228 14.29 -15.47 5.96
N VAL A 229 13.16 -15.54 5.24
CA VAL A 229 12.78 -14.59 4.18
C VAL A 229 12.72 -13.16 4.71
N ASN A 230 13.43 -12.21 4.08
CA ASN A 230 13.50 -10.81 4.49
C ASN A 230 12.86 -9.83 3.51
N ASN A 231 12.76 -10.19 2.24
CA ASN A 231 12.28 -9.29 1.19
C ASN A 231 11.45 -10.05 0.14
N VAL A 232 10.88 -9.31 -0.80
CA VAL A 232 9.99 -9.85 -1.84
C VAL A 232 10.72 -10.85 -2.75
N GLU A 233 11.98 -10.61 -3.07
CA GLU A 233 12.76 -11.55 -3.91
C GLU A 233 12.97 -12.89 -3.20
N GLU A 234 13.35 -12.87 -1.93
CA GLU A 234 13.50 -14.08 -1.10
C GLU A 234 12.16 -14.82 -0.94
N LEU A 235 11.05 -14.10 -0.78
CA LEU A 235 9.72 -14.72 -0.77
C LEU A 235 9.48 -15.45 -2.09
N LEU A 236 9.65 -14.76 -3.22
CA LEU A 236 9.40 -15.34 -4.53
C LEU A 236 10.28 -16.57 -4.78
N ASN A 237 11.55 -16.54 -4.36
CA ASN A 237 12.44 -17.70 -4.45
C ASN A 237 11.93 -18.88 -3.62
N LEU A 238 11.51 -18.64 -2.36
CA LEU A 238 10.89 -19.67 -1.54
C LEU A 238 9.65 -20.28 -2.21
N LEU A 239 8.77 -19.47 -2.80
CA LEU A 239 7.57 -19.98 -3.49
C LEU A 239 7.93 -20.89 -4.68
N LYS A 240 9.03 -20.60 -5.39
CA LYS A 240 9.49 -21.43 -6.52
C LYS A 240 9.95 -22.80 -6.06
N GLU A 241 10.66 -22.86 -4.93
CA GLU A 241 11.14 -24.12 -4.36
C GLU A 241 9.99 -25.05 -3.98
N GLN A 242 8.86 -24.47 -3.56
CA GLN A 242 7.66 -25.24 -3.22
C GLN A 242 6.87 -25.74 -4.43
N VAL A 243 7.05 -25.15 -5.62
CA VAL A 243 6.26 -25.50 -6.80
C VAL A 243 7.12 -25.54 -8.08
N PRO A 244 7.48 -26.74 -8.58
CA PRO A 244 8.37 -26.88 -9.74
C PRO A 244 7.96 -26.10 -10.99
N ARG A 245 6.66 -25.98 -11.28
CA ARG A 245 6.16 -25.21 -12.43
C ARG A 245 6.42 -23.70 -12.36
N MET A 246 6.86 -23.18 -11.22
CA MET A 246 7.25 -21.78 -11.02
C MET A 246 8.74 -21.53 -11.29
N GLU A 247 9.50 -22.51 -11.78
CA GLU A 247 10.95 -22.42 -12.04
C GLU A 247 11.37 -21.17 -12.84
N SER A 248 10.57 -20.79 -13.85
CA SER A 248 10.82 -19.63 -14.71
C SER A 248 10.51 -18.27 -14.07
N MET A 249 9.88 -18.26 -12.89
CA MET A 249 9.54 -17.02 -12.20
C MET A 249 10.80 -16.30 -11.75
N THR A 250 10.87 -14.99 -12.02
CA THR A 250 11.89 -14.08 -11.48
C THR A 250 11.20 -12.90 -10.83
N THR A 251 11.90 -12.17 -9.96
CA THR A 251 11.38 -10.94 -9.34
C THR A 251 10.89 -9.94 -10.39
N ARG A 252 11.67 -9.75 -11.48
CA ARG A 252 11.29 -8.88 -12.60
C ARG A 252 10.02 -9.35 -13.29
N TYR A 253 9.92 -10.65 -13.59
CA TYR A 253 8.73 -11.25 -14.20
C TYR A 253 7.49 -11.01 -13.34
N PHE A 254 7.59 -11.30 -12.04
CA PHE A 254 6.48 -11.12 -11.11
C PHE A 254 6.05 -9.65 -11.02
N ILE A 255 7.01 -8.71 -10.85
CA ILE A 255 6.73 -7.27 -10.78
C ILE A 255 6.02 -6.78 -12.04
N GLU A 256 6.47 -7.18 -13.23
CA GLU A 256 5.82 -6.80 -14.49
C GLU A 256 4.37 -7.31 -14.54
N ARG A 257 4.16 -8.57 -14.17
CA ARG A 257 2.82 -9.18 -14.11
C ARG A 257 1.93 -8.52 -13.06
N TYR A 258 2.48 -8.09 -11.92
CA TYR A 258 1.78 -7.37 -10.86
C TYR A 258 1.38 -5.97 -11.32
N LEU A 259 2.31 -5.20 -11.89
CA LEU A 259 2.06 -3.86 -12.43
C LEU A 259 1.01 -3.86 -13.55
N ASN A 260 1.07 -4.84 -14.46
CA ASN A 260 0.09 -4.99 -15.52
C ASN A 260 -1.32 -5.33 -14.97
N THR A 261 -1.39 -5.98 -13.82
CA THR A 261 -2.67 -6.35 -13.20
C THR A 261 -3.25 -5.20 -12.39
N TYR A 262 -2.43 -4.53 -11.58
CA TYR A 262 -2.88 -3.63 -10.53
C TYR A 262 -2.55 -2.15 -10.76
N GLY A 263 -1.70 -1.85 -11.73
CA GLY A 263 -1.24 -0.50 -12.03
C GLY A 263 0.02 -0.09 -11.25
N GLN A 264 0.59 1.06 -11.60
CA GLN A 264 1.87 1.52 -11.04
C GLN A 264 1.77 1.91 -9.57
N SER A 265 0.69 2.58 -9.16
CA SER A 265 0.53 3.10 -7.80
C SER A 265 0.47 1.99 -6.74
N SER A 266 0.15 0.74 -7.10
CA SER A 266 0.07 -0.37 -6.14
C SER A 266 1.41 -1.00 -5.80
N ILE A 267 2.50 -0.69 -6.53
CA ILE A 267 3.70 -1.53 -6.49
C ILE A 267 4.41 -1.56 -5.13
N LEU A 268 4.47 -0.43 -4.43
CA LEU A 268 5.07 -0.34 -3.11
C LEU A 268 4.27 -1.11 -2.05
N ALA A 269 3.02 -1.48 -2.33
CA ALA A 269 2.23 -2.27 -1.38
C ALA A 269 2.75 -3.71 -1.20
N LEU A 270 3.65 -4.17 -2.08
CA LEU A 270 4.31 -5.47 -1.94
C LEU A 270 5.14 -5.59 -0.65
N ASP A 271 5.73 -4.49 -0.17
CA ASP A 271 6.57 -4.48 1.03
C ASP A 271 6.48 -3.20 1.88
N TYR A 272 5.57 -2.28 1.57
CA TYR A 272 5.36 -1.07 2.36
C TYR A 272 3.88 -0.88 2.75
N LEU A 273 3.61 -1.07 4.05
CA LEU A 273 2.25 -1.17 4.60
C LEU A 273 1.31 0.00 4.29
N PRO A 274 1.73 1.28 4.32
CA PRO A 274 0.82 2.39 4.00
C PRO A 274 0.23 2.30 2.58
N TYR A 275 0.93 1.66 1.65
CA TYR A 275 0.43 1.47 0.29
C TYR A 275 -0.60 0.33 0.19
N MET A 276 -0.59 -0.63 1.12
CA MET A 276 -1.69 -1.60 1.25
C MET A 276 -2.98 -0.94 1.73
N PHE A 277 -2.88 0.04 2.65
CA PHE A 277 -4.03 0.88 3.00
C PHE A 277 -4.54 1.65 1.79
N MET A 278 -3.64 2.28 1.03
CA MET A 278 -4.02 3.03 -0.18
C MET A 278 -4.81 2.17 -1.17
N ILE A 279 -4.42 0.90 -1.37
CA ILE A 279 -5.16 -0.01 -2.25
C ILE A 279 -6.60 -0.22 -1.76
N VAL A 280 -6.77 -0.52 -0.47
CA VAL A 280 -8.11 -0.75 0.10
C VAL A 280 -8.96 0.52 0.05
N ILE A 281 -8.41 1.66 0.47
CA ILE A 281 -9.08 2.97 0.46
C ILE A 281 -9.49 3.35 -0.96
N ASN A 282 -8.57 3.24 -1.93
CA ASN A 282 -8.87 3.52 -3.33
C ASN A 282 -10.10 2.73 -3.79
N THR A 283 -10.18 1.46 -3.41
CA THR A 283 -11.29 0.61 -3.80
C THR A 283 -12.59 0.94 -3.09
N LEU A 284 -12.55 1.27 -1.79
CA LEU A 284 -13.73 1.64 -1.02
C LEU A 284 -14.30 3.01 -1.41
N ASP A 285 -13.45 4.00 -1.68
CA ASP A 285 -13.85 5.33 -2.17
C ASP A 285 -14.37 5.28 -3.62
N GLY A 286 -13.96 4.25 -4.36
CA GLY A 286 -14.23 4.12 -5.79
C GLY A 286 -13.38 5.08 -6.63
N SER A 287 -12.10 5.22 -6.28
CA SER A 287 -11.11 5.94 -7.07
C SER A 287 -10.38 5.02 -8.06
N PHE A 288 -9.55 5.62 -8.92
CA PHE A 288 -8.86 4.97 -10.04
C PHE A 288 -7.33 5.20 -9.99
N LEU A 289 -6.74 5.31 -8.79
CA LEU A 289 -5.28 5.38 -8.62
C LEU A 289 -4.61 4.03 -8.95
N VAL A 290 -5.33 2.95 -8.73
CA VAL A 290 -4.96 1.57 -9.09
C VAL A 290 -6.00 0.98 -10.05
N ASN A 291 -5.72 -0.18 -10.64
CA ASN A 291 -6.63 -0.85 -11.56
C ASN A 291 -7.87 -1.39 -10.82
N GLN A 292 -8.87 -0.52 -10.68
CA GLN A 292 -10.08 -0.75 -9.91
C GLN A 292 -10.86 -2.02 -10.34
N PRO A 293 -11.05 -2.32 -11.65
CA PRO A 293 -11.64 -3.59 -12.09
C PRO A 293 -10.92 -4.83 -11.57
N SER A 294 -9.59 -4.80 -11.41
CA SER A 294 -8.79 -5.96 -11.01
C SER A 294 -8.66 -6.15 -9.50
N ILE A 295 -8.93 -5.12 -8.71
CA ILE A 295 -8.83 -5.13 -7.23
C ILE A 295 -10.21 -5.13 -6.58
N GLY A 296 -11.22 -4.59 -7.27
CA GLY A 296 -12.55 -4.33 -6.75
C GLY A 296 -13.20 -5.54 -6.10
N ASP A 297 -13.13 -6.70 -6.76
CA ASP A 297 -13.68 -7.96 -6.25
C ASP A 297 -12.85 -8.54 -5.10
N ILE A 298 -11.51 -8.44 -5.15
CA ILE A 298 -10.63 -8.89 -4.05
C ILE A 298 -11.01 -8.17 -2.76
N VAL A 299 -11.02 -6.84 -2.78
CA VAL A 299 -11.29 -6.05 -1.56
C VAL A 299 -12.73 -6.24 -1.11
N LYS A 300 -13.72 -6.16 -2.02
CA LYS A 300 -15.13 -6.24 -1.63
C LYS A 300 -15.54 -7.63 -1.13
N ASN A 301 -14.92 -8.70 -1.63
CA ASN A 301 -15.21 -10.06 -1.20
C ASN A 301 -14.39 -10.49 0.02
N THR A 302 -13.37 -9.72 0.42
CA THR A 302 -12.57 -10.02 1.61
C THR A 302 -13.39 -9.80 2.89
N PRO A 303 -13.44 -10.80 3.80
CA PRO A 303 -14.06 -10.63 5.11
C PRO A 303 -13.46 -9.46 5.91
N GLY A 304 -14.32 -8.63 6.48
CA GLY A 304 -13.93 -7.47 7.28
C GLY A 304 -13.83 -6.15 6.51
N SER A 305 -13.81 -6.17 5.17
CA SER A 305 -13.78 -4.94 4.35
C SER A 305 -14.96 -3.99 4.61
N SER A 306 -16.16 -4.52 4.89
CA SER A 306 -17.32 -3.70 5.27
C SER A 306 -17.18 -3.00 6.62
N LYS A 307 -16.30 -3.51 7.51
CA LYS A 307 -16.01 -2.93 8.82
C LYS A 307 -14.74 -2.08 8.81
N PHE A 308 -14.00 -2.05 7.70
CA PHE A 308 -12.69 -1.41 7.61
C PHE A 308 -12.71 0.05 8.06
N TYR A 309 -13.59 0.87 7.49
CA TYR A 309 -13.72 2.28 7.88
C TYR A 309 -14.21 2.48 9.32
N PHE A 310 -15.10 1.61 9.79
CA PHE A 310 -15.57 1.67 11.18
C PHE A 310 -14.44 1.40 12.17
N GLU A 311 -13.59 0.43 11.87
CA GLU A 311 -12.43 0.10 12.70
C GLU A 311 -11.32 1.16 12.61
N LEU A 312 -11.11 1.75 11.42
CA LEU A 312 -10.21 2.90 11.26
C LEU A 312 -10.65 4.09 12.10
N ALA A 313 -11.94 4.44 12.04
CA ALA A 313 -12.49 5.58 12.79
C ALA A 313 -12.48 5.38 14.32
N LYS A 314 -12.41 4.14 14.81
CA LYS A 314 -12.20 3.86 16.25
C LYS A 314 -10.75 3.97 16.67
N MET A 315 -9.84 3.64 15.75
CA MET A 315 -8.41 3.63 16.01
C MET A 315 -7.87 5.06 16.08
N MET A 316 -8.38 5.93 15.21
CA MET A 316 -7.96 7.32 15.00
C MET A 316 -8.76 8.29 15.86
#